data_AF-A0AAD5NCQ0-F1
#
_entry.id   AF-A0AAD5NCQ0-F1
#
_cell.length_a   1.000
_cell.length_b   1.000
_cell.length_c   1.000
_cell.angle_alpha   90.00
_cell.angle_beta   90.00
_cell.angle_gamma   90.00
#
_symmetry.space_group_name_H-M   'P 1'
#
loop_
_entity.id
_entity.type
_entity.pdbx_description
1 polymer ?
#
loop_
_entity_poly.entity_id
_entity_poly.type
_entity_poly.pdbx_seq_one_letter_code
_entity_poly.pdbx_strand_id
1 'polypeptide(L)'
;MKLAGKGSSGGLCKAFLSNIAVSSTAVDFSLSPYENMLKMNYDRELQQTLRDSVPVGFAAVNSTYFDPSKSYRVMFSSTNEWFILGQQSSIMVGYCVRSRLQIRHLCFY
;
A
#
# COMPACT_ATOMS: atom_id res chain seq x y z
N MET A 1 -5.78 -29.68 30.15
CA MET A 1 -6.39 -29.45 28.81
C MET A 1 -5.33 -28.82 27.91
N LYS A 2 -5.00 -29.46 26.79
CA LYS A 2 -4.07 -28.92 25.77
C LYS A 2 -4.80 -27.83 24.99
N LEU A 3 -4.39 -26.57 25.17
CA LEU A 3 -4.84 -25.43 24.36
C LEU A 3 -4.43 -25.68 22.90
N ALA A 4 -5.42 -25.84 22.03
CA ALA A 4 -5.22 -26.06 20.62
C ALA A 4 -4.61 -24.81 19.96
N GLY A 5 -3.46 -25.00 19.32
CA GLY A 5 -3.12 -24.38 18.04
C GLY A 5 -2.81 -22.88 18.02
N LYS A 6 -1.59 -22.49 18.41
CA LYS A 6 -0.90 -21.41 17.68
C LYS A 6 -0.90 -21.81 16.20
N GLY A 7 -1.59 -21.06 15.35
CA GLY A 7 -1.62 -21.32 13.91
C GLY A 7 -0.20 -21.46 13.34
N SER A 8 -0.01 -22.42 12.45
CA SER A 8 1.28 -22.81 11.84
C SER A 8 2.02 -21.68 11.10
N SER A 9 1.37 -20.52 10.91
CA SER A 9 1.87 -19.36 10.18
C SER A 9 2.71 -18.38 11.01
N GLY A 10 3.24 -18.81 12.16
CA GLY A 10 3.83 -17.96 13.22
C GLY A 10 4.83 -16.87 12.80
N GLY A 11 5.49 -17.02 11.65
CA GLY A 11 6.34 -15.97 11.07
C GLY A 11 5.57 -14.82 10.43
N LEU A 12 4.55 -15.11 9.60
CA LEU A 12 3.78 -14.09 8.86
C LEU A 12 2.89 -13.23 9.78
N CYS A 13 2.29 -13.87 10.79
CA CYS A 13 1.43 -13.17 11.74
C CYS A 13 2.20 -12.12 12.54
N LYS A 14 3.40 -12.47 13.03
CA LYS A 14 4.26 -11.56 13.80
C LYS A 14 4.97 -10.51 12.95
N ALA A 15 5.29 -10.83 11.69
CA ALA A 15 6.03 -9.91 10.82
C ALA A 15 5.13 -8.84 10.19
N PHE A 16 3.88 -9.18 9.84
CA PHE A 16 3.01 -8.28 9.06
C PHE A 16 1.65 -8.07 9.69
N LEU A 17 0.97 -9.13 10.16
CA LEU A 17 -0.41 -9.00 10.63
C LEU A 17 -0.54 -8.28 11.97
N SER A 18 0.46 -8.40 12.85
CA SER A 18 0.47 -7.72 14.15
C SER A 18 0.68 -6.21 14.05
N ASN A 19 1.20 -5.71 12.92
CA ASN A 19 1.44 -4.29 12.68
C ASN A 19 0.31 -3.60 11.91
N ILE A 20 -0.79 -4.32 11.60
CA ILE A 20 -1.96 -3.73 10.98
C ILE A 20 -2.58 -2.76 11.98
N ALA A 21 -2.52 -1.46 11.66
CA ALA A 21 -3.12 -0.42 12.47
C ALA A 21 -4.65 -0.58 12.46
N VAL A 22 -5.22 -0.83 13.64
CA VAL A 22 -6.67 -0.77 13.84
C VAL A 22 -7.02 0.67 14.15
N SER A 23 -7.92 1.27 13.35
CA SER A 23 -8.46 2.59 13.68
C SER A 23 -9.17 2.52 15.03
N SER A 24 -8.77 3.37 15.97
CA SER A 24 -9.43 3.54 17.27
C SER A 24 -10.64 4.49 17.20
N THR A 25 -10.86 5.12 16.04
CA THR A 25 -11.96 6.07 15.82
C THR A 25 -13.11 5.39 15.11
N ALA A 26 -14.32 5.59 15.63
CA ALA A 26 -15.54 5.14 14.98
C ALA A 26 -15.75 5.95 13.71
N VAL A 27 -15.74 5.28 12.56
CA VAL A 27 -16.04 5.88 11.25
C VAL A 27 -17.48 5.54 10.91
N ASP A 28 -18.30 6.56 10.73
CA ASP A 28 -19.65 6.39 10.20
C ASP A 28 -19.60 6.36 8.67
N PHE A 29 -19.63 5.15 8.11
CA PHE A 29 -19.59 4.94 6.66
C PHE A 29 -20.87 5.42 5.96
N SER A 30 -21.97 5.66 6.67
CA SER A 30 -23.20 6.20 6.08
C SER A 30 -23.04 7.66 5.62
N LEU A 31 -22.07 8.38 6.18
CA LEU A 31 -21.74 9.77 5.83
C LEU A 31 -20.71 9.86 4.68
N SER A 32 -20.14 8.73 4.26
CA SER A 32 -19.12 8.71 3.20
C SER A 32 -19.77 8.51 1.83
N PRO A 33 -19.50 9.39 0.84
CA PRO A 33 -20.05 9.24 -0.51
C PRO A 33 -19.48 7.97 -1.15
N TYR A 34 -20.34 6.98 -1.42
CA TYR A 34 -19.95 5.70 -2.02
C TYR A 34 -19.70 5.83 -3.52
N GLU A 35 -20.18 6.91 -4.13
CA GLU A 35 -20.14 7.16 -5.58
C GLU A 35 -18.69 7.18 -6.09
N ASN A 36 -17.74 7.60 -5.25
CA ASN A 36 -16.32 7.62 -5.56
C ASN A 36 -15.68 6.22 -5.58
N MET A 37 -16.32 5.22 -4.96
CA MET A 37 -15.89 3.82 -5.03
C MET A 37 -16.44 3.09 -6.27
N LEU A 38 -17.35 3.70 -7.03
CA LEU A 38 -17.78 3.14 -8.31
C LEU A 38 -16.61 3.14 -9.28
N LYS A 39 -16.38 2.00 -9.96
CA LYS A 39 -15.17 1.75 -10.77
C LYS A 39 -14.76 2.93 -11.65
N MET A 40 -15.69 3.52 -12.41
CA MET A 40 -15.38 4.63 -13.31
C MET A 40 -14.91 5.89 -12.57
N ASN A 41 -15.55 6.22 -11.45
CA ASN A 41 -15.18 7.37 -10.64
C ASN A 41 -13.86 7.12 -9.93
N TYR A 42 -13.68 5.92 -9.35
CA TYR A 42 -12.44 5.52 -8.70
C TYR A 42 -11.25 5.57 -9.65
N ASP A 43 -11.37 4.97 -10.85
CA ASP A 43 -10.28 4.96 -11.84
C ASP A 43 -9.91 6.38 -12.27
N ARG A 44 -10.90 7.28 -12.44
CA ARG A 44 -10.67 8.69 -12.79
C ARG A 44 -9.96 9.44 -11.66
N GLU A 45 -10.46 9.35 -10.43
CA GLU A 45 -9.90 9.99 -9.24
C GLU A 45 -8.47 9.52 -8.97
N LEU A 46 -8.23 8.20 -9.08
CA LEU A 46 -6.90 7.62 -8.92
C LEU A 46 -5.94 8.12 -9.98
N GLN A 47 -6.34 8.17 -11.26
CA GLN A 47 -5.50 8.72 -12.32
C GLN A 47 -5.18 10.19 -12.10
N GLN A 48 -6.13 10.98 -11.61
CA GLN A 48 -5.92 12.39 -11.29
C GLN A 48 -4.91 12.54 -10.14
N THR A 49 -5.13 11.82 -9.03
CA THR A 49 -4.20 11.79 -7.89
C THR A 49 -2.79 11.37 -8.32
N LEU A 50 -2.68 10.34 -9.17
CA LEU A 50 -1.39 9.91 -9.70
C LEU A 50 -0.74 10.96 -10.60
N ARG A 51 -1.51 11.75 -11.36
CA ARG A 51 -0.97 12.85 -12.17
C ARG A 51 -0.45 13.99 -11.31
N ASP A 52 -1.19 14.35 -10.27
CA ASP A 52 -0.90 15.48 -9.38
C ASP A 52 0.23 15.17 -8.37
N SER A 53 0.48 13.88 -8.11
CA SER A 53 1.57 13.44 -7.25
C SER A 53 2.97 13.78 -7.80
N VAL A 54 3.87 14.14 -6.89
CA VAL A 54 5.25 14.51 -7.21
C VAL A 54 6.05 13.27 -7.59
N PRO A 55 6.65 13.20 -8.79
CA PRO A 55 7.49 12.07 -9.17
C PRO A 55 8.80 12.07 -8.39
N VAL A 56 9.12 10.92 -7.80
CA VAL A 56 10.38 10.65 -7.11
C VAL A 56 11.07 9.48 -7.80
N GLY A 57 12.33 9.66 -8.16
CA GLY A 57 13.14 8.59 -8.73
C GLY A 57 13.47 7.55 -7.68
N PHE A 58 13.49 6.27 -8.06
CA PHE A 58 13.79 5.14 -7.16
C PHE A 58 15.05 5.37 -6.30
N ALA A 59 16.14 5.86 -6.90
CA ALA A 59 17.39 6.12 -6.20
C ALA A 59 17.31 7.25 -5.15
N ALA A 60 16.36 8.17 -5.31
CA ALA A 60 16.19 9.32 -4.42
C ALA A 60 15.26 9.03 -3.23
N VAL A 61 14.56 7.88 -3.21
CA VAL A 61 13.56 7.57 -2.17
C VAL A 61 14.15 7.61 -0.76
N ASN A 62 15.37 7.10 -0.57
CA ASN A 62 16.00 7.06 0.75
C ASN A 62 16.61 8.40 1.19
N SER A 63 16.89 9.30 0.25
CA SER A 63 17.52 10.60 0.53
C SER A 63 16.54 11.76 0.50
N THR A 64 15.31 11.53 0.05
CA THR A 64 14.28 12.56 -0.06
C THR A 64 13.57 12.73 1.28
N TYR A 65 13.46 13.98 1.73
CA TYR A 65 12.55 14.34 2.80
C TYR A 65 11.12 14.41 2.26
N PHE A 66 10.23 13.57 2.80
CA PHE A 66 8.82 13.54 2.40
C PHE A 66 8.00 14.47 3.28
N ASP A 67 7.35 15.43 2.64
CA ASP A 67 6.40 16.33 3.29
C ASP A 67 5.05 15.62 3.41
N PRO A 68 4.47 15.47 4.62
CA PRO A 68 3.19 14.78 4.82
C PRO A 68 2.00 15.50 4.17
N SER A 69 2.16 16.75 3.71
CA SER A 69 1.11 17.47 2.98
C SER A 69 1.05 17.15 1.49
N LYS A 70 1.99 16.36 0.96
CA LYS A 70 2.14 16.10 -0.48
C LYS A 70 2.07 14.62 -0.77
N SER A 71 1.46 14.29 -1.90
CA SER A 71 1.48 12.93 -2.45
C SER A 71 2.66 12.75 -3.38
N TYR A 72 3.32 11.59 -3.26
CA TYR A 72 4.50 11.24 -4.06
C TYR A 72 4.25 9.95 -4.84
N ARG A 73 4.79 9.88 -6.06
CA ARG A 73 4.83 8.65 -6.87
C ARG A 73 6.25 8.22 -7.11
N VAL A 74 6.54 6.95 -6.84
CA VAL A 74 7.83 6.33 -7.18
C VAL A 74 7.62 5.44 -8.39
N MET A 75 8.40 5.68 -9.45
CA MET A 75 8.41 4.82 -10.62
C MET A 75 9.45 3.71 -10.45
N PHE A 76 9.04 2.46 -10.68
CA PHE A 76 9.91 1.31 -10.72
C PHE A 76 9.74 0.57 -12.06
N SER A 77 10.83 -0.01 -12.55
CA SER A 77 10.87 -0.69 -13.86
C SER A 77 10.94 -2.21 -13.72
N SER A 78 11.47 -2.71 -12.61
CA SER A 78 11.70 -4.13 -12.37
C SER A 78 11.01 -4.63 -11.09
N THR A 79 10.74 -5.95 -11.06
CA THR A 79 10.24 -6.61 -9.84
C THR A 79 11.25 -6.48 -8.69
N ASN A 80 12.55 -6.47 -8.99
CA ASN A 80 13.60 -6.30 -7.98
C ASN A 80 13.54 -4.92 -7.31
N GLU A 81 13.31 -3.84 -8.09
CA GLU A 81 13.09 -2.50 -7.52
C GLU A 81 11.87 -2.47 -6.62
N TRP A 82 10.77 -3.13 -7.01
CA TRP A 82 9.60 -3.28 -6.14
C TRP A 82 9.92 -3.99 -4.82
N PHE A 83 10.73 -5.07 -4.87
CA PHE A 83 11.19 -5.76 -3.66
C PHE A 83 12.02 -4.87 -2.74
N ILE A 84 12.93 -4.09 -3.30
CA ILE A 84 13.77 -3.18 -2.54
C ILE A 84 12.93 -2.07 -1.88
N LEU A 85 11.99 -1.46 -2.62
CA LEU A 85 11.07 -0.46 -2.06
C LEU A 85 10.22 -1.04 -0.93
N GLY A 86 9.64 -2.21 -1.14
CA GLY A 86 8.80 -2.85 -0.15
C GLY A 86 9.57 -3.20 1.13
N GLN A 87 10.81 -3.66 1.02
CA GLN A 87 11.68 -3.88 2.18
C GLN A 87 12.03 -2.57 2.91
N GLN A 88 12.34 -1.50 2.18
CA GLN A 88 12.67 -0.19 2.76
C GLN A 88 11.48 0.42 3.50
N SER A 89 10.28 0.29 2.94
CA SER A 89 9.05 0.86 3.50
C SER A 89 8.30 -0.09 4.45
N SER A 90 8.86 -1.28 4.75
CA SER A 90 8.20 -2.32 5.55
C SER A 90 6.80 -2.72 5.03
N ILE A 91 6.59 -2.62 3.71
CA ILE A 91 5.34 -2.98 3.06
C ILE A 91 5.39 -4.45 2.63
N MET A 92 4.24 -5.11 2.63
CA MET A 92 4.14 -6.48 2.14
C MET A 92 4.42 -6.55 0.64
N VAL A 93 5.47 -7.28 0.27
CA VAL A 93 5.92 -7.44 -1.13
C VAL A 93 5.44 -8.75 -1.77
N GLY A 94 4.66 -9.54 -1.04
CA GLY A 94 4.10 -10.78 -1.54
C GLY A 94 3.13 -10.52 -2.69
N TYR A 95 3.50 -10.89 -3.91
CA TYR A 95 2.55 -10.91 -5.03
C TYR A 95 1.72 -12.19 -4.95
N CYS A 96 0.39 -12.07 -4.87
CA CYS A 96 -0.49 -13.21 -5.12
C CYS A 96 -0.63 -13.33 -6.65
N VAL A 97 0.04 -14.29 -7.28
CA VAL A 97 -0.15 -14.57 -8.71
C VAL A 97 -1.54 -15.17 -8.90
N ARG A 98 -2.56 -14.30 -8.94
CA ARG A 98 -3.75 -14.56 -9.75
C ARG A 98 -3.46 -13.94 -11.11
N SER A 99 -3.47 -14.78 -12.13
CA SER A 99 -3.20 -14.48 -13.53
C SER A 99 -3.75 -13.09 -13.92
N ARG A 100 -2.85 -12.19 -14.32
CA ARG A 100 -3.07 -10.82 -14.82
C ARG A 100 -3.52 -9.79 -13.78
N LEU A 101 -2.57 -9.11 -13.14
CA LEU A 101 -2.60 -7.66 -12.95
C LEU A 101 -1.20 -7.19 -12.50
N GLN A 102 -0.43 -6.56 -13.40
CA GLN A 102 0.74 -5.77 -13.00
C GLN A 102 0.22 -4.44 -12.43
N ILE A 103 0.20 -4.31 -11.10
CA ILE A 103 -0.04 -3.01 -10.45
C ILE A 103 1.34 -2.33 -10.32
N ARG A 104 1.56 -1.27 -11.12
CA ARG A 104 2.85 -0.55 -11.27
C ARG A 104 2.94 0.76 -10.49
N HIS A 105 2.11 0.99 -9.47
CA HIS A 105 2.12 2.27 -8.75
C HIS A 105 1.85 2.05 -7.26
N LEU A 106 2.69 2.69 -6.44
CA LEU A 106 2.46 2.84 -5.00
C LEU A 106 2.40 4.33 -4.67
N CYS A 107 1.33 4.76 -4.01
CA CYS A 107 1.21 6.09 -3.42
C CYS A 107 1.59 5.98 -1.94
N PHE A 108 2.45 6.87 -1.47
CA PHE A 108 2.64 7.12 -0.04
C PHE A 108 1.75 8.30 0.36
N TYR A 109 1.03 8.12 1.47
CA TYR A 109 0.21 9.14 2.14
C TYR A 109 0.96 9.67 3.34
#